data_AF-A0A537FKD4-F1
#
_entry.id   AF-A0A537FKD4-F1
#
_cell.length_a   1.000
_cell.length_b   1.000
_cell.length_c   1.000
_cell.angle_alpha   90.00
_cell.angle_beta   90.00
_cell.angle_gamma   90.00
#
_symmetry.space_group_name_H-M   'P 1'
#
loop_
_entity.id
_entity.type
_entity.pdbx_description
1 polymer ?
#
loop_
_entity_poly.entity_id
_entity_poly.type
_entity_poly.pdbx_seq_one_letter_code
_entity_poly.pdbx_strand_id
1 'polypeptide(L)'
;FDHKGVHFIALDNVSDRAARIGEEQLGWLKADLEKRKRDERIVVLAHRPLFPLYPQWDWATRDGEQALELLMPYRNVVVFYGHIHQEHHYKTGQRKPGRWPTGSPSCR
;
A
#
# COMPACT_ATOMS: atom_id res chain seq x y z
N PHE A 1 -14.10 -5.62 0.55
CA PHE A 1 -15.19 -6.46 0.00
C PHE A 1 -14.60 -7.75 -0.54
N ASP A 2 -15.37 -8.83 -0.56
CA ASP A 2 -14.87 -10.14 -0.99
C ASP A 2 -15.44 -10.50 -2.37
N HIS A 3 -14.59 -11.00 -3.27
CA HIS A 3 -15.02 -11.47 -4.58
C HIS A 3 -14.18 -12.68 -5.01
N LYS A 4 -14.85 -13.81 -5.30
CA LYS A 4 -14.22 -15.05 -5.79
C LYS A 4 -12.98 -15.50 -5.00
N GLY A 5 -13.05 -15.40 -3.67
CA GLY A 5 -11.96 -15.81 -2.77
C GLY A 5 -10.77 -14.84 -2.73
N VAL A 6 -10.97 -13.58 -3.13
CA VAL A 6 -10.02 -12.48 -2.98
C VAL A 6 -10.67 -11.38 -2.16
N HIS A 7 -9.93 -10.87 -1.19
CA HIS A 7 -10.34 -9.77 -0.35
C HIS A 7 -9.80 -8.45 -0.90
N PHE A 8 -10.70 -7.55 -1.28
CA PHE A 8 -10.38 -6.25 -1.86
C PHE A 8 -10.56 -5.14 -0.83
N ILE A 9 -9.57 -4.26 -0.74
CA ILE A 9 -9.54 -3.09 0.14
C ILE A 9 -9.34 -1.87 -0.75
N ALA A 10 -10.18 -0.85 -0.60
CA ALA A 10 -9.99 0.44 -1.27
C ALA A 10 -9.66 1.49 -0.20
N LEU A 11 -8.49 2.12 -0.33
CA LEU A 11 -8.03 3.16 0.57
C LEU A 11 -8.19 4.53 -0.10
N ASP A 12 -8.80 5.46 0.61
CA ASP A 12 -8.80 6.86 0.24
C ASP A 12 -7.54 7.53 0.78
N ASN A 13 -6.68 7.98 -0.12
CA ASN A 13 -5.47 8.75 0.19
C ASN A 13 -5.39 10.06 -0.60
N VAL A 14 -6.55 10.57 -1.04
CA VAL A 14 -6.69 11.80 -1.85
C VAL A 14 -7.62 12.82 -1.23
N SER A 15 -8.58 12.42 -0.39
CA SER A 15 -9.49 13.36 0.27
C SER A 15 -8.80 14.25 1.29
N ASP A 16 -7.73 13.78 1.93
CA ASP A 16 -6.87 14.62 2.76
C ASP A 16 -5.90 15.43 1.89
N ARG A 17 -5.93 16.76 2.03
CA ARG A 17 -5.04 17.70 1.32
C ARG A 17 -3.56 17.43 1.60
N ALA A 18 -3.24 16.89 2.77
CA ALA A 18 -1.89 16.49 3.17
C ALA A 18 -1.47 15.13 2.62
N ALA A 19 -2.27 14.47 1.76
CA ALA A 19 -1.97 13.16 1.19
C ALA A 19 -1.81 12.06 2.26
N ARG A 20 -2.76 12.00 3.19
CA ARG A 20 -2.77 11.04 4.31
C ARG A 20 -3.95 10.07 4.21
N ILE A 21 -3.77 8.90 4.83
CA ILE A 21 -4.83 7.92 5.09
C ILE A 21 -5.57 8.31 6.38
N GLY A 22 -4.80 8.74 7.40
CA GLY A 22 -5.34 9.16 8.70
C GLY A 22 -5.58 8.01 9.68
N GLU A 23 -5.55 8.32 10.97
CA GLU A 23 -5.62 7.34 12.06
C GLU A 23 -6.92 6.52 12.04
N GLU A 24 -8.04 7.15 11.73
CA GLU A 24 -9.34 6.47 11.67
C GLU A 24 -9.35 5.35 10.61
N GLN A 25 -8.90 5.68 9.39
CA GLN A 25 -8.88 4.73 8.29
C GLN A 25 -7.77 3.67 8.46
N LEU A 26 -6.63 4.02 9.08
CA LEU A 26 -5.60 3.04 9.47
C LEU A 26 -6.11 2.08 10.56
N GLY A 27 -6.88 2.58 11.52
CA GLY A 27 -7.55 1.77 12.54
C GLY A 27 -8.58 0.83 11.92
N TRP A 28 -9.38 1.33 10.97
CA TRP A 28 -10.30 0.52 10.17
C TRP A 28 -9.57 -0.58 9.38
N LEU A 29 -8.48 -0.22 8.69
CA LEU A 29 -7.67 -1.16 7.92
C LEU A 29 -7.14 -2.29 8.81
N LYS A 30 -6.59 -1.95 9.98
CA LYS A 30 -6.11 -2.93 10.95
C LYS A 30 -7.25 -3.89 11.38
N ALA A 31 -8.40 -3.34 11.76
CA ALA A 31 -9.54 -4.14 12.22
C ALA A 31 -10.13 -5.03 11.12
N ASP A 32 -10.08 -4.62 9.86
CA ASP A 32 -10.51 -5.46 8.73
C ASP A 32 -9.52 -6.58 8.44
N LEU A 33 -8.21 -6.27 8.49
CA LEU A 33 -7.13 -7.24 8.30
C LEU A 33 -7.10 -8.29 9.42
N GLU A 34 -7.37 -7.94 10.67
CA GLU A 34 -7.42 -8.89 11.80
C GLU A 34 -8.44 -10.02 11.62
N LYS A 35 -9.44 -9.83 10.74
CA LYS A 35 -10.44 -10.85 10.38
C LYS A 35 -9.94 -11.82 9.30
N ARG A 36 -8.78 -11.56 8.69
CA ARG A 36 -8.24 -12.30 7.54
C ARG A 36 -7.17 -13.30 7.94
N LYS A 37 -7.07 -14.39 7.17
CA LYS A 37 -5.98 -15.36 7.33
C LYS A 37 -4.69 -14.81 6.72
N ARG A 38 -3.53 -15.20 7.27
CA ARG A 38 -2.22 -14.70 6.80
C ARG A 38 -1.87 -15.15 5.36
N ASP A 39 -2.49 -16.21 4.86
CA ASP A 39 -2.33 -16.74 3.51
C ASP A 39 -3.46 -16.32 2.53
N GLU A 40 -4.42 -15.52 2.99
CA GLU A 40 -5.51 -15.01 2.17
C GLU A 40 -5.01 -14.07 1.07
N ARG A 41 -5.69 -14.07 -0.09
CA ARG A 41 -5.35 -13.19 -1.22
C ARG A 41 -5.97 -11.82 -0.99
N ILE A 42 -5.13 -10.81 -0.85
CA ILE A 42 -5.55 -9.43 -0.59
C ILE A 42 -5.13 -8.54 -1.75
N VAL A 43 -6.06 -7.74 -2.24
CA VAL A 43 -5.82 -6.69 -3.23
C VAL A 43 -6.16 -5.36 -2.61
N VAL A 44 -5.20 -4.44 -2.59
CA VAL A 44 -5.39 -3.07 -2.11
C VAL A 44 -5.40 -2.13 -3.31
N LEU A 45 -6.40 -1.26 -3.35
CA LEU A 45 -6.56 -0.20 -4.33
C LEU A 45 -6.29 1.13 -3.61
N ALA A 46 -5.36 1.92 -4.13
CA ALA A 46 -5.06 3.26 -3.65
C ALA A 46 -4.86 4.18 -4.85
N HIS A 47 -5.01 5.50 -4.70
CA HIS A 47 -4.70 6.40 -5.81
C HIS A 47 -3.22 6.79 -5.84
N ARG A 48 -2.71 7.34 -4.72
CA ARG A 48 -1.30 7.69 -4.56
C ARG A 48 -0.44 6.48 -4.17
N PRO A 49 0.86 6.45 -4.54
CA PRO A 49 1.78 5.43 -4.05
C PRO A 49 1.86 5.42 -2.53
N LEU A 50 1.76 4.23 -1.91
CA LEU A 50 1.90 4.07 -0.46
C LEU A 50 3.37 4.10 0.01
N PHE A 51 4.32 4.11 -0.92
CA PHE A 51 5.75 4.12 -0.66
C PHE A 51 6.41 5.31 -1.37
N PRO A 52 7.58 5.77 -0.91
CA PRO A 52 8.27 6.90 -1.51
C PRO A 52 8.94 6.48 -2.83
N LEU A 53 8.16 6.41 -3.92
CA LEU A 53 8.64 6.03 -5.26
C LEU A 53 9.78 6.95 -5.73
N TYR A 54 9.53 8.26 -5.67
CA TYR A 54 10.53 9.29 -5.96
C TYR A 54 10.37 10.43 -4.95
N PRO A 55 11.14 10.45 -3.85
CA PRO A 55 10.93 11.36 -2.72
C PRO A 55 10.91 12.85 -3.09
N GLN A 56 11.57 13.23 -4.18
CA GLN A 56 11.64 14.62 -4.63
C GLN A 56 10.31 15.13 -5.22
N TRP A 57 9.38 14.25 -5.56
CA TRP A 57 8.12 14.64 -6.23
C TRP A 57 6.98 14.95 -5.26
N ASP A 58 7.10 14.64 -3.95
CA ASP A 58 6.04 14.78 -2.92
C ASP A 58 4.68 14.16 -3.32
N TRP A 59 4.70 13.11 -4.15
CA TRP A 59 3.51 12.43 -4.67
C TRP A 59 3.03 11.25 -3.81
N ALA A 60 3.86 10.79 -2.88
CA ALA A 60 3.57 9.63 -2.05
C ALA A 60 2.59 9.96 -0.91
N THR A 61 1.88 8.95 -0.45
CA THR A 61 1.07 9.03 0.78
C THR A 61 1.99 9.20 1.99
N ARG A 62 1.82 10.28 2.76
CA ARG A 62 2.74 10.65 3.85
C ARG A 62 2.83 9.58 4.94
N ASP A 63 1.71 8.93 5.25
CA ASP A 63 1.58 7.84 6.23
C ASP A 63 1.41 6.47 5.55
N GLY A 64 1.74 6.35 4.26
CA GLY A 64 1.56 5.12 3.50
C GLY A 64 2.37 3.94 4.03
N GLU A 65 3.53 4.21 4.65
CA GLU A 65 4.35 3.18 5.31
C GLU A 65 3.56 2.45 6.41
N GLN A 66 2.72 3.15 7.17
CA GLN A 66 1.93 2.54 8.25
C GLN A 66 0.91 1.53 7.68
N ALA A 67 0.25 1.87 6.56
CA ALA A 67 -0.64 0.93 5.88
C ALA A 67 0.13 -0.30 5.36
N LEU A 68 1.33 -0.10 4.84
CA LEU A 68 2.17 -1.20 4.34
C LEU A 68 2.66 -2.10 5.49
N GLU A 69 2.98 -1.54 6.65
CA GLU A 69 3.32 -2.32 7.86
C GLU A 69 2.16 -3.20 8.33
N LEU A 70 0.91 -2.70 8.26
CA LEU A 70 -0.28 -3.51 8.57
C LEU A 70 -0.44 -4.69 7.59
N LEU A 71 -0.07 -4.50 6.32
CA LEU A 71 -0.17 -5.50 5.25
C LEU A 71 1.00 -6.50 5.24
N MET A 72 2.17 -6.12 5.76
CA MET A 72 3.40 -6.93 5.72
C MET A 72 3.28 -8.38 6.22
N PRO A 73 2.47 -8.71 7.24
CA PRO A 73 2.41 -10.09 7.71
C PRO A 73 1.54 -11.01 6.84
N TYR A 74 0.85 -10.49 5.82
CA TYR A 74 0.04 -11.27 4.87
C TYR A 74 0.89 -11.67 3.67
N ARG A 75 0.79 -12.94 3.25
CA ARG A 75 1.69 -13.54 2.25
C ARG A 75 1.36 -13.15 0.82
N ASN A 76 0.08 -12.89 0.53
CA ASN A 76 -0.44 -12.74 -0.83
C ASN A 76 -1.12 -11.38 -1.01
N VAL A 77 -0.32 -10.32 -0.97
CA VAL A 77 -0.80 -8.93 -1.11
C VAL A 77 -0.35 -8.33 -2.43
N VAL A 78 -1.28 -7.70 -3.16
CA VAL A 78 -0.98 -6.83 -4.31
C VAL A 78 -1.58 -5.46 -4.04
N VAL A 79 -0.80 -4.40 -4.28
CA VAL A 79 -1.27 -3.01 -4.18
C VAL A 79 -1.29 -2.42 -5.58
N PHE A 80 -2.46 -2.00 -6.06
CA PHE A 80 -2.60 -1.19 -7.25
C PHE A 80 -2.66 0.28 -6.87
N TYR A 81 -1.90 1.10 -7.59
CA TYR A 81 -1.89 2.54 -7.43
C TYR A 81 -1.73 3.25 -8.79
N GLY A 82 -2.06 4.53 -8.82
CA GLY A 82 -1.98 5.38 -10.00
C GLY A 82 -1.14 6.63 -9.73
N HIS A 83 -1.71 7.81 -10.01
CA HIS A 83 -1.13 9.14 -9.81
C HIS A 83 0.13 9.48 -10.65
N ILE A 84 0.96 8.50 -10.98
CA ILE A 84 2.26 8.69 -11.65
C ILE A 84 2.18 8.80 -13.19
N HIS A 85 1.01 8.51 -13.76
CA HIS A 85 0.73 8.56 -15.21
C HIS A 85 1.68 7.69 -16.06
N GLN A 86 2.27 6.66 -15.45
CA GLN A 86 3.24 5.74 -16.04
C GLN A 86 3.01 4.35 -15.45
N GLU A 87 3.44 3.31 -16.16
CA GLU A 87 3.49 1.95 -15.61
C GLU A 87 4.71 1.83 -14.68
N HIS A 88 4.51 1.23 -13.52
CA HIS A 88 5.58 0.90 -12.59
C HIS A 88 5.20 -0.33 -11.77
N HIS A 89 6.04 -1.36 -11.84
CA HIS A 89 5.91 -2.55 -11.03
C HIS A 89 7.10 -2.70 -10.08
N TYR A 90 6.79 -2.95 -8.81
CA TYR A 90 7.79 -3.22 -7.78
C TYR A 90 7.33 -4.35 -6.87
N LYS A 91 8.26 -5.22 -6.50
CA LYS A 91 8.02 -6.33 -5.59
C LYS A 91 8.85 -6.11 -4.33
N THR A 92 8.18 -5.94 -3.20
CA THR A 92 8.83 -6.07 -1.90
C THR A 92 9.19 -7.54 -1.69
N GLY A 93 10.44 -7.82 -1.28
CA GLY A 93 10.75 -9.12 -0.68
C GLY A 93 9.97 -9.31 0.62
N GLN A 94 10.00 -10.51 1.21
CA GLN A 94 9.58 -10.73 2.61
C GLN A 94 10.48 -9.86 3.49
N ARG A 95 10.01 -8.65 3.83
CA ARG A 95 10.84 -7.53 4.31
C ARG A 95 10.91 -7.54 5.84
N LYS A 96 12.02 -7.05 6.41
CA LYS A 96 12.05 -6.55 7.79
C LYS A 96 11.48 -5.10 7.80
N PRO A 97 10.70 -4.69 8.81
CA PRO A 97 10.17 -3.31 8.90
C PRO A 97 11.28 -2.24 8.78
N GLY A 98 10.99 -1.08 8.18
CA GLY A 98 11.85 0.12 8.22
C GLY A 98 12.95 0.29 7.15
N ARG A 99 12.94 -0.43 6.02
CA ARG A 99 13.92 -0.21 4.92
C ARG A 99 13.26 -0.15 3.55
N TRP A 100 13.03 1.06 3.06
CA TRP A 100 12.67 1.33 1.66
C TRP A 100 13.93 1.49 0.81
N PRO A 101 14.02 0.88 -0.39
CA PRO A 101 15.12 1.17 -1.29
C PRO A 101 14.98 2.60 -1.81
N THR A 102 15.99 3.42 -1.57
CA THR A 102 16.14 4.78 -2.09
C THR A 102 16.68 4.81 -3.52
N GLY A 103 16.31 3.84 -4.37
CA GLY A 103 16.92 3.67 -5.69
C GLY A 103 15.89 3.40 -6.79
N SER A 104 15.98 4.19 -7.87
CA SER A 104 15.25 3.97 -9.11
C SER A 104 15.44 2.54 -9.63
N PRO A 105 14.41 1.87 -10.17
CA PRO A 105 14.60 0.58 -10.81
C PRO A 105 15.40 0.81 -12.10
N SER A 106 16.57 0.17 -12.21
CA SER A 106 17.16 -0.02 -13.54
C SER A 106 16.27 -1.00 -14.30
N CYS A 107 15.65 -0.54 -15.39
CA CYS A 107 15.02 -1.42 -16.37
C CYS A 107 16.06 -2.44 -16.88
N ARG A 108 15.76 -3.72 -16.70
CA ARG A 108 16.19 -4.81 -17.58
C ARG A 108 15.03 -5.76 -17.75
#